data_AF-W8F1Q3-F1
#
_entry.id   AF-W8F1Q3-F1
#
_cell.length_a   1.000
_cell.length_b   1.000
_cell.length_c   1.000
_cell.angle_alpha   90.00
_cell.angle_beta   90.00
_cell.angle_gamma   90.00
#
_symmetry.space_group_name_H-M   'P 1'
#
loop_
_entity.id
_entity.type
_entity.pdbx_description
1 polymer ?
#
loop_
_entity_poly.entity_id
_entity_poly.type
_entity_poly.pdbx_seq_one_letter_code
_entity_poly.pdbx_strand_id
1 'polypeptide(L)'
;MLHYYAATSQSTITRTLILWLLSNVGGTLWLAFDFASDRLEDYSIALMSGLVAALVSLAMVPLVVPFFTLMSGLRANWSRRTLALSGVTLFFLLANQLLLLLLPINSLWGLLPMSLPYWVAAVLAVLWLYGPARRVVAVG
;
A
#
# COMPACT_ATOMS: atom_id res chain seq x y z
N MET A 1 -22.20 20.43 5.69
CA MET A 1 -20.93 19.84 6.17
C MET A 1 -20.87 18.32 6.05
N LEU A 2 -21.87 17.57 6.55
CA LEU A 2 -21.90 16.09 6.48
C LEU A 2 -21.74 15.50 5.07
N HIS A 3 -22.39 16.07 4.05
CA HIS A 3 -22.26 15.58 2.67
C HIS A 3 -20.87 15.81 2.05
N TYR A 4 -20.19 16.91 2.41
CA TYR A 4 -18.84 17.20 1.93
C TYR A 4 -17.79 16.28 2.58
N TYR A 5 -18.02 15.91 3.85
CA TYR A 5 -17.19 14.95 4.58
C TYR A 5 -17.34 13.52 4.04
N ALA A 6 -18.57 13.11 3.70
CA ALA A 6 -18.84 11.81 3.10
C ALA A 6 -18.17 11.66 1.71
N ALA A 7 -18.31 12.67 0.85
CA ALA A 7 -17.72 12.65 -0.49
C ALA A 7 -16.18 12.65 -0.48
N THR A 8 -15.56 13.40 0.44
CA THR A 8 -14.10 13.44 0.59
C THR A 8 -13.52 12.15 1.21
N SER A 9 -14.25 11.55 2.16
CA SER A 9 -13.91 10.24 2.72
C SER A 9 -14.01 9.14 1.66
N GLN A 10 -15.10 9.10 0.89
CA GLN A 10 -15.29 8.12 -0.19
C GLN A 10 -14.18 8.20 -1.24
N SER A 11 -13.80 9.40 -1.67
CA SER A 11 -12.66 9.58 -2.59
C SER A 11 -11.33 9.10 -2.00
N THR A 12 -11.14 9.23 -0.68
CA THR A 12 -9.91 8.80 0.00
C THR A 12 -9.85 7.28 0.10
N ILE A 13 -10.96 6.65 0.45
CA ILE A 13 -11.09 5.18 0.51
C ILE A 13 -10.88 4.58 -0.88
N THR A 14 -11.50 5.12 -1.93
CA THR A 14 -11.29 4.61 -3.30
C THR A 14 -9.83 4.69 -3.73
N ARG A 15 -9.15 5.82 -3.50
CA ARG A 15 -7.73 5.97 -3.82
C ARG A 15 -6.85 4.99 -3.03
N THR A 16 -7.23 4.74 -1.78
CA THR A 16 -6.55 3.78 -0.90
C THR A 16 -6.75 2.35 -1.39
N LEU A 17 -7.96 1.98 -1.82
CA LEU A 17 -8.25 0.67 -2.39
C LEU A 17 -7.49 0.44 -3.69
N ILE A 18 -7.40 1.46 -4.56
CA ILE A 18 -6.58 1.38 -5.78
C ILE A 18 -5.11 1.16 -5.41
N LEU A 19 -4.58 1.93 -4.45
CA LEU A 19 -3.21 1.78 -3.98
C LEU A 19 -2.97 0.37 -3.41
N TRP A 20 -3.86 -0.10 -2.55
CA TRP A 20 -3.81 -1.44 -1.95
C TRP A 20 -3.83 -2.54 -3.03
N LEU A 21 -4.67 -2.39 -4.04
CA LEU A 21 -4.77 -3.36 -5.13
C LEU A 21 -3.49 -3.37 -5.96
N LEU A 22 -2.99 -2.20 -6.37
CA LEU A 22 -1.76 -2.08 -7.13
C LEU A 22 -0.54 -2.59 -6.36
N SER A 23 -0.46 -2.33 -5.05
CA SER A 23 0.64 -2.83 -4.22
C SER A 23 0.61 -4.35 -4.07
N ASN A 24 -0.56 -4.93 -3.83
CA ASN A 24 -0.69 -6.38 -3.64
C ASN A 24 -0.51 -7.14 -4.94
N VAL A 25 -1.12 -6.68 -6.03
CA VAL A 25 -0.93 -7.28 -7.35
C VAL A 25 0.52 -7.13 -7.80
N GLY A 26 1.09 -5.93 -7.70
CA GLY A 26 2.48 -5.67 -8.08
C GLY A 26 3.49 -6.50 -7.28
N GLY A 27 3.35 -6.53 -5.95
CA GLY A 27 4.21 -7.33 -5.08
C GLY A 27 4.10 -8.83 -5.33
N THR A 28 2.87 -9.34 -5.51
CA THR A 28 2.64 -10.76 -5.79
C THR A 28 3.18 -11.16 -7.16
N LEU A 29 2.99 -10.33 -8.20
CA LEU A 29 3.54 -10.59 -9.53
C LEU A 29 5.06 -10.59 -9.54
N TRP A 30 5.68 -9.66 -8.80
CA TRP A 30 7.13 -9.65 -8.63
C TRP A 30 7.61 -10.94 -7.98
N LEU A 31 7.02 -11.34 -6.85
CA LEU A 31 7.39 -12.61 -6.21
C LEU A 31 7.16 -13.81 -7.13
N ALA A 32 6.04 -13.84 -7.86
CA ALA A 32 5.75 -14.92 -8.78
C ALA A 32 6.81 -15.01 -9.88
N PHE A 33 7.29 -13.87 -10.40
CA PHE A 33 8.38 -13.84 -11.36
C PHE A 33 9.71 -14.30 -10.76
N ASP A 34 10.03 -13.87 -9.54
CA ASP A 34 11.25 -14.25 -8.82
C ASP A 34 11.30 -15.77 -8.57
N PHE A 35 10.24 -16.32 -7.97
CA PHE A 35 10.11 -17.75 -7.72
C PHE A 35 10.06 -18.59 -9.00
N ALA A 36 9.31 -18.16 -10.02
CA ALA A 36 9.24 -18.89 -11.29
C ALA A 36 10.56 -18.87 -12.07
N SER A 37 11.42 -17.88 -11.84
CA SER A 37 12.75 -17.81 -12.45
C SER A 37 13.72 -18.84 -11.87
N ASP A 38 13.60 -19.16 -10.58
CA ASP A 38 14.37 -20.23 -9.94
C ASP A 38 13.75 -21.61 -10.19
N ARG A 39 12.46 -21.78 -9.86
CA ARG A 39 11.72 -23.03 -10.03
C ARG A 39 10.26 -22.76 -10.32
N LEU A 40 9.83 -23.20 -11.51
CA LEU A 40 8.44 -23.06 -11.96
C LEU A 40 7.40 -23.71 -11.04
N GLU A 41 7.79 -24.65 -10.17
CA GLU A 41 6.89 -25.29 -9.19
C GLU A 41 6.60 -24.41 -7.97
N ASP A 42 7.48 -23.43 -7.67
CA ASP A 42 7.40 -22.62 -6.45
C ASP A 42 6.49 -21.38 -6.61
N TYR A 43 5.90 -21.15 -7.79
CA TYR A 43 4.95 -20.06 -8.03
C TYR A 43 3.73 -20.09 -7.08
N SER A 44 3.33 -21.28 -6.65
CA SER A 44 2.23 -21.47 -5.71
C SER A 44 2.52 -20.82 -4.34
N ILE A 45 3.78 -20.82 -3.91
CA ILE A 45 4.25 -20.15 -2.69
C ILE A 45 4.12 -18.63 -2.84
N ALA A 46 4.49 -18.08 -4.00
CA ALA A 46 4.31 -16.66 -4.30
C ALA A 46 2.83 -16.25 -4.26
N LEU A 47 1.93 -17.06 -4.81
CA LEU A 47 0.49 -16.78 -4.80
C LEU A 47 -0.12 -16.87 -3.39
N MET A 48 0.26 -17.89 -2.61
CA MET A 48 -0.22 -18.04 -1.23
C MET A 48 0.31 -16.94 -0.32
N SER A 49 1.60 -16.60 -0.42
CA SER A 49 2.19 -15.50 0.33
C SER A 49 1.55 -14.16 -0.03
N GLY A 50 1.26 -13.92 -1.32
CA GLY A 50 0.55 -12.73 -1.78
C GLY A 50 -0.89 -12.64 -1.32
N LEU A 51 -1.61 -13.76 -1.27
CA LEU A 51 -2.95 -13.80 -0.69
C LEU A 51 -2.93 -13.44 0.80
N VAL A 52 -2.00 -14.01 1.57
CA VAL A 52 -1.84 -13.71 2.99
C VAL A 52 -1.49 -12.22 3.19
N ALA A 53 -0.54 -11.69 2.42
CA ALA A 53 -0.18 -10.27 2.46
C ALA A 53 -1.37 -9.36 2.12
N ALA A 54 -2.18 -9.72 1.12
CA ALA A 54 -3.37 -8.98 0.74
C ALA A 54 -4.42 -8.96 1.85
N LEU A 55 -4.71 -10.10 2.47
CA LEU A 55 -5.66 -10.20 3.58
C LEU A 55 -5.21 -9.40 4.81
N VAL A 56 -3.93 -9.53 5.18
CA VAL A 56 -3.36 -8.83 6.33
C VAL A 56 -3.35 -7.31 6.10
N SER A 57 -2.96 -6.88 4.89
CA SER A 57 -2.93 -5.45 4.55
C SER A 57 -4.32 -4.84 4.33
N LEU A 58 -5.32 -5.64 3.96
CA LEU A 58 -6.70 -5.17 3.79
C LEU A 58 -7.28 -4.64 5.11
N ALA A 59 -6.92 -5.24 6.24
CA ALA A 59 -7.31 -4.76 7.58
C ALA A 59 -6.81 -3.32 7.87
N MET A 60 -5.80 -2.85 7.14
CA MET A 60 -5.24 -1.50 7.30
C MET A 60 -6.00 -0.44 6.49
N VAL A 61 -6.78 -0.82 5.46
CA VAL A 61 -7.51 0.13 4.60
C VAL A 61 -8.46 1.06 5.39
N PRO A 62 -9.27 0.58 6.35
CA PRO A 62 -10.14 1.45 7.14
C PRO A 62 -9.37 2.46 8.00
N LEU A 63 -8.12 2.15 8.37
CA LEU A 63 -7.28 3.00 9.22
C LEU A 63 -6.72 4.21 8.47
N VAL A 64 -6.88 4.28 7.15
CA VAL A 64 -6.37 5.40 6.36
C VAL A 64 -7.16 6.69 6.61
N VAL A 65 -8.48 6.61 6.80
CA VAL A 65 -9.31 7.79 7.13
C VAL A 65 -8.87 8.45 8.45
N PRO A 66 -8.76 7.73 9.58
CA PRO A 66 -8.28 8.36 10.82
C PRO A 66 -6.83 8.84 10.71
N PHE A 67 -5.96 8.16 9.96
CA PHE A 67 -4.60 8.62 9.70
C PHE A 67 -4.56 9.99 8.99
N PHE A 68 -5.27 10.13 7.87
CA PHE A 68 -5.34 11.41 7.15
C PHE A 68 -6.00 12.51 7.99
N THR A 69 -7.03 12.15 8.77
CA THR A 69 -7.72 13.08 9.66
C THR A 69 -6.76 13.62 10.73
N LEU A 70 -6.04 12.73 11.43
CA LEU A 70 -5.09 13.10 12.46
C LEU A 70 -3.92 13.93 11.90
N MET A 71 -3.35 13.51 10.77
CA MET A 71 -2.23 14.23 10.14
C MET A 71 -2.65 15.63 9.64
N SER A 72 -3.89 15.80 9.17
CA SER A 72 -4.42 17.12 8.81
C SER A 72 -4.62 18.03 10.03
N GLY A 73 -4.95 17.46 11.20
CA GLY A 73 -5.08 18.17 12.47
C GLY A 73 -3.77 18.69 13.03
N LEU A 74 -2.63 18.05 12.71
CA LEU A 74 -1.30 18.43 13.18
C LEU A 74 -0.75 19.74 12.55
N ARG A 75 -1.52 20.43 11.70
CA ARG A 75 -1.13 21.67 10.97
C ARG A 75 0.21 21.58 10.25
N ALA A 76 0.64 20.37 9.92
CA ALA A 76 1.84 20.15 9.15
C ALA A 76 1.51 20.51 7.69
N ASN A 77 2.19 21.50 7.11
CA ASN A 77 2.03 21.90 5.69
C ASN A 77 2.60 20.85 4.72
N TRP A 78 2.24 19.59 4.92
CA TRP A 78 2.73 18.47 4.14
C TRP A 78 1.98 18.39 2.82
N SER A 79 2.72 18.13 1.75
CA SER A 79 2.08 17.78 0.48
C SER A 79 1.29 16.48 0.63
N ARG A 80 0.16 16.34 -0.08
CA ARG A 80 -0.62 15.09 -0.07
C ARG A 80 0.23 13.87 -0.47
N ARG A 81 1.21 14.06 -1.35
CA ARG A 81 2.16 13.02 -1.76
C ARG A 81 3.06 12.59 -0.62
N THR A 82 3.61 13.53 0.14
CA THR A 82 4.45 13.24 1.32
C THR A 82 3.65 12.47 2.38
N LEU A 83 2.40 12.87 2.61
CA LEU A 83 1.52 12.24 3.58
C LEU A 83 1.09 10.83 3.15
N ALA A 84 0.87 10.62 1.84
CA ALA A 84 0.60 9.28 1.30
C ALA A 84 1.82 8.36 1.40
N LEU A 85 3.03 8.85 1.11
CA LEU A 85 4.27 8.08 1.24
C LEU A 85 4.56 7.68 2.69
N SER A 86 4.36 8.60 3.64
CA SER A 86 4.52 8.28 5.06
C SER A 86 3.49 7.26 5.53
N GLY A 87 2.23 7.41 5.10
CA GLY A 87 1.16 6.45 5.37
C GLY A 87 1.50 5.05 4.84
N VAL A 88 1.91 4.94 3.57
CA VAL A 88 2.32 3.65 2.97
C VAL A 88 3.43 2.99 3.77
N THR A 89 4.46 3.75 4.15
CA THR A 89 5.58 3.22 4.92
C THR A 89 5.14 2.77 6.31
N LEU A 90 4.31 3.55 7.00
CA LEU A 90 3.77 3.21 8.30
C LEU A 90 2.90 1.94 8.26
N PHE A 91 1.94 1.88 7.34
CA PHE A 91 1.04 0.72 7.20
C PHE A 91 1.77 -0.52 6.68
N PHE A 92 2.83 -0.36 5.89
CA PHE A 92 3.71 -1.45 5.51
C PHE A 92 4.40 -2.05 6.74
N LEU A 93 4.98 -1.23 7.62
CA LEU A 93 5.61 -1.71 8.85
C LEU A 93 4.59 -2.39 9.77
N LEU A 94 3.40 -1.81 9.91
CA LEU A 94 2.32 -2.38 10.71
C LEU A 94 1.84 -3.74 10.17
N ALA A 95 1.68 -3.86 8.85
CA ALA A 95 1.35 -5.13 8.22
C ALA A 95 2.44 -6.19 8.42
N ASN A 96 3.72 -5.81 8.34
CA ASN A 96 4.83 -6.73 8.61
C ASN A 96 4.87 -7.19 10.09
N GLN A 97 4.58 -6.30 11.03
CA GLN A 97 4.45 -6.68 12.44
C GLN A 97 3.32 -7.69 12.64
N LEU A 98 2.18 -7.47 11.97
CA LEU A 98 1.06 -8.41 12.03
C LEU A 98 1.41 -9.75 11.38
N LEU A 99 2.14 -9.75 10.26
CA LEU A 99 2.65 -10.97 9.63
C LEU A 99 3.61 -11.74 10.54
N LEU A 100 4.50 -11.04 11.26
CA LEU A 100 5.43 -11.66 12.21
C LEU A 100 4.69 -12.38 13.36
N LEU A 101 3.53 -11.88 13.77
CA LEU A 101 2.69 -12.53 14.78
C LEU A 101 1.94 -13.75 14.24
N LEU A 102 1.69 -13.80 12.92
CA LEU A 102 0.89 -14.84 12.27
C LEU A 102 1.73 -15.95 11.66
N LEU A 103 2.99 -15.67 11.31
CA LEU A 103 3.89 -16.59 10.63
C LEU A 103 5.02 -17.04 11.56
N PRO A 104 5.54 -18.27 11.40
CA PRO A 104 6.66 -18.78 12.20
C PRO A 104 7.99 -18.19 11.72
N ILE A 105 8.11 -16.86 11.71
CA ILE A 105 9.29 -16.13 11.26
C ILE A 105 9.82 -15.30 12.44
N ASN A 106 11.09 -15.51 12.77
CA ASN A 106 11.68 -15.00 14.01
C ASN A 106 12.09 -13.51 13.95
N SER A 107 12.02 -12.86 12.78
CA SER A 107 12.42 -11.45 12.65
C SER A 107 11.81 -10.77 11.43
N LEU A 108 11.66 -9.44 11.51
CA LEU A 108 11.26 -8.59 10.38
C LEU A 108 12.25 -8.67 9.21
N TRP A 109 13.54 -8.84 9.51
CA TRP A 109 14.57 -9.00 8.48
C TRP A 109 14.35 -10.27 7.64
N GLY A 110 13.85 -11.34 8.26
CA GLY A 110 13.46 -12.56 7.55
C GLY A 110 12.21 -12.41 6.69
N LEU A 111 11.31 -11.47 7.02
CA LEU A 111 10.13 -11.14 6.22
C LEU A 111 10.43 -10.21 5.04
N LEU A 112 11.50 -9.42 5.15
CA LEU A 112 11.82 -8.34 4.21
C LEU A 112 11.92 -8.80 2.75
N PRO A 113 12.57 -9.93 2.40
CA PRO A 113 12.66 -10.37 1.02
C PRO A 113 11.28 -10.62 0.39
N MET A 114 10.33 -11.13 1.18
CA MET A 114 8.96 -11.38 0.73
C MET A 114 8.12 -10.10 0.70
N SER A 115 8.31 -9.19 1.64
CA SER A 115 7.42 -8.02 1.79
C SER A 115 7.89 -6.78 1.02
N LEU A 116 9.20 -6.65 0.75
CA LEU A 116 9.77 -5.49 0.07
C LEU A 116 9.18 -5.22 -1.32
N PRO A 117 8.89 -6.22 -2.17
CA PRO A 117 8.23 -5.99 -3.46
C PRO A 117 6.88 -5.27 -3.33
N TYR A 118 6.12 -5.55 -2.28
CA TYR A 118 4.83 -4.88 -1.99
C TYR A 118 5.03 -3.41 -1.63
N TRP A 119 6.06 -3.11 -0.84
CA TRP A 119 6.39 -1.73 -0.49
C TRP A 119 6.84 -0.93 -1.71
N VAL A 120 7.71 -1.51 -2.56
CA VAL A 120 8.15 -0.87 -3.80
C VAL A 120 6.95 -0.59 -4.72
N ALA A 121 6.08 -1.58 -4.91
CA ALA A 121 4.85 -1.42 -5.70
C ALA A 121 3.93 -0.33 -5.11
N ALA A 122 3.79 -0.27 -3.78
CA ALA A 122 3.00 0.76 -3.10
C ALA A 122 3.60 2.17 -3.28
N VAL A 123 4.92 2.32 -3.17
CA VAL A 123 5.61 3.59 -3.42
C VAL A 123 5.38 4.04 -4.86
N LEU A 124 5.58 3.14 -5.85
CA LEU A 124 5.32 3.44 -7.26
C LEU A 124 3.85 3.83 -7.49
N ALA A 125 2.91 3.12 -6.87
CA ALA A 125 1.49 3.46 -6.93
C ALA A 125 1.23 4.87 -6.36
N VAL A 126 1.82 5.25 -5.22
CA VAL A 126 1.71 6.61 -4.69
C VAL A 126 2.28 7.65 -5.65
N LEU A 127 3.46 7.39 -6.22
CA LEU A 127 4.10 8.30 -7.17
C LEU A 127 3.24 8.52 -8.41
N TRP A 128 2.56 7.49 -8.88
CA TRP A 128 1.64 7.56 -10.00
C TRP A 128 0.33 8.27 -9.63
N LEU A 129 -0.32 7.87 -8.52
CA LEU A 129 -1.64 8.37 -8.10
C LEU A 129 -1.59 9.84 -7.62
N TYR A 130 -0.46 10.25 -7.07
CA TYR A 130 -0.18 11.61 -6.57
C TYR A 130 0.92 12.31 -7.38
N GLY A 131 1.19 11.84 -8.60
CA GLY A 131 2.09 12.49 -9.53
C GLY A 131 1.62 13.90 -9.91
N PRO A 132 2.51 14.72 -10.50
CA PRO A 132 2.11 16.04 -10.97
C PRO A 132 0.95 15.86 -11.95
N ALA A 133 -0.21 16.44 -11.61
CA ALA A 133 -1.34 16.46 -12.51
C ALA A 133 -0.83 16.93 -13.87
N ARG A 134 -1.07 16.16 -14.93
CA ARG A 134 -0.95 16.68 -16.29
C ARG A 134 -1.75 17.98 -16.27
N ARG A 135 -1.07 19.12 -16.29
CA ARG A 135 -1.71 20.39 -16.59
C ARG A 135 -2.27 20.17 -17.98
N VAL A 136 -3.55 19.80 -18.06
CA VAL A 136 -4.31 19.99 -19.27
C VAL A 136 -4.31 21.49 -19.41
N VAL A 137 -3.35 21.98 -20.19
CA VAL A 137 -3.34 23.33 -20.72
C VAL A 137 -4.60 23.39 -21.58
N ALA A 138 -5.72 23.76 -20.98
CA ALA A 138 -6.87 24.23 -21.69
C ALA A 138 -6.48 25.61 -22.25
N VAL A 139 -5.77 25.59 -23.37
CA VAL A 139 -5.81 26.70 -24.33
C VAL A 139 -7.09 26.49 -25.11
N GLY A 140 -8.05 27.38 -24.88
CA GLY A 140 -9.33 27.48 -25.57
C GLY A 140 -9.94 28.82 -25.22
#